data_AF-A0A8W8KTR9-F1
#
_entry.id   AF-A0A8W8KTR9-F1
#
_cell.length_a   1.000
_cell.length_b   1.000
_cell.length_c   1.000
_cell.angle_alpha   90.00
_cell.angle_beta   90.00
_cell.angle_gamma   90.00
#
_symmetry.space_group_name_H-M   'P 1'
#
loop_
_entity.id
_entity.type
_entity.pdbx_description
1 polymer ?
#
loop_
_entity_poly.entity_id
_entity_poly.type
_entity_poly.pdbx_seq_one_letter_code
_entity_poly.pdbx_strand_id
1 'polypeptide(L)'
;RMMENIKTGEMQKAREEQLRVQKLCRLMYKYGSILGGNVAALKYFMPLVGLDLGPPREPMKAMNENEARQFKKDVEDLGFFTWDPATIV
;
A
#
# COMPACT_ATOMS: atom_id res chain seq x y z
N ARG A 1 -12.05 9.28 -2.76
CA ARG A 1 -11.64 10.18 -3.87
C ARG A 1 -11.93 9.60 -5.25
N MET A 2 -11.26 8.54 -5.72
CA MET A 2 -11.48 8.00 -7.08
C MET A 2 -12.96 7.77 -7.43
N MET A 3 -13.71 7.05 -6.58
CA MET A 3 -15.14 6.77 -6.82
C MET A 3 -16.01 8.04 -6.87
N GLU A 4 -15.64 9.07 -6.11
CA GLU A 4 -16.36 10.35 -6.11
C GLU A 4 -16.13 11.11 -7.42
N ASN A 5 -14.88 11.12 -7.90
CA ASN A 5 -14.54 11.68 -9.20
C ASN A 5 -15.26 10.96 -10.35
N ILE A 6 -15.49 9.64 -10.24
CA ILE A 6 -16.29 8.89 -11.22
C ILE A 6 -17.75 9.36 -11.19
N LYS A 7 -18.37 9.44 -9.99
CA LYS A 7 -19.76 9.87 -9.83
C LYS A 7 -20.03 11.28 -10.35
N THR A 8 -19.07 12.18 -10.16
CA THR A 8 -19.17 13.60 -10.58
C THR A 8 -18.76 13.85 -12.04
N GLY A 9 -18.29 12.81 -12.76
CA GLY A 9 -17.86 12.93 -14.16
C GLY A 9 -16.44 13.47 -14.34
N GLU A 10 -15.70 13.68 -13.26
CA GLU A 10 -14.32 14.17 -13.21
C GLU A 10 -13.30 13.06 -13.61
N MET A 11 -13.42 12.53 -14.83
CA MET A 11 -12.73 11.33 -15.28
C MET A 11 -11.19 11.44 -15.28
N GLN A 12 -10.65 12.63 -15.54
CA GLN A 12 -9.20 12.87 -15.48
C GLN A 12 -8.67 12.70 -14.05
N LYS A 13 -9.35 13.31 -13.07
CA LYS A 13 -8.99 13.15 -11.64
C LYS A 13 -9.20 11.72 -11.16
N ALA A 14 -10.24 11.03 -11.64
CA ALA A 14 -10.45 9.62 -11.36
C ALA A 14 -9.27 8.76 -11.87
N ARG A 15 -8.80 9.04 -13.09
CA ARG A 15 -7.63 8.36 -13.68
C ARG A 15 -6.35 8.60 -12.87
N GLU A 16 -6.13 9.82 -12.40
CA GLU A 16 -4.97 10.16 -11.58
C GLU A 16 -4.97 9.41 -10.24
N GLU A 17 -6.11 9.35 -9.55
CA GLU A 17 -6.25 8.56 -8.32
C GLU A 17 -6.08 7.05 -8.59
N GLN A 18 -6.60 6.55 -9.71
CA GLN A 18 -6.43 5.15 -10.09
C GLN A 18 -4.96 4.82 -10.38
N LEU A 19 -4.24 5.69 -11.08
CA LEU A 19 -2.81 5.54 -11.34
C LEU A 19 -2.01 5.59 -10.03
N ARG A 20 -2.41 6.45 -9.08
CA ARG A 20 -1.79 6.52 -7.75
C ARG A 20 -1.91 5.19 -7.00
N VAL A 21 -3.10 4.59 -6.91
CA VAL A 21 -3.27 3.30 -6.21
C VAL A 21 -2.63 2.14 -6.99
N GLN A 22 -2.61 2.19 -8.33
CA GLN A 22 -1.91 1.19 -9.16
C GLN A 22 -0.42 1.09 -8.82
N LYS A 23 0.26 2.23 -8.56
CA LYS A 23 1.66 2.24 -8.13
C LYS A 23 1.83 1.48 -6.81
N LEU A 24 0.94 1.71 -5.84
CA LEU A 24 0.94 0.99 -4.57
C LEU A 24 0.70 -0.51 -4.76
N CYS A 25 -0.30 -0.90 -5.57
CA CYS A 25 -0.57 -2.31 -5.87
C CYS A 25 0.63 -3.01 -6.51
N ARG A 26 1.31 -2.36 -7.46
CA ARG A 26 2.53 -2.90 -8.09
C ARG A 26 3.65 -3.12 -7.07
N LEU A 27 3.80 -2.21 -6.11
CA LEU A 27 4.75 -2.39 -5.01
C LEU A 27 4.38 -3.62 -4.16
N MET A 28 3.11 -3.77 -3.80
CA MET A 28 2.64 -4.95 -3.04
C MET A 28 2.88 -6.25 -3.82
N TYR A 29 2.69 -6.26 -5.14
CA TYR A 29 2.96 -7.43 -5.97
C TYR A 29 4.46 -7.77 -6.05
N LYS A 30 5.32 -6.74 -6.16
CA LYS A 30 6.78 -6.91 -6.19
C LYS A 30 7.30 -7.60 -4.92
N TYR A 31 6.83 -7.18 -3.75
CA TYR A 31 7.23 -7.81 -2.48
C TYR A 31 6.46 -9.11 -2.24
N GLY A 32 5.18 -9.15 -2.57
CA GLY A 32 4.33 -10.32 -2.41
C GLY A 32 4.84 -11.55 -3.17
N SER A 33 5.41 -11.37 -4.37
CA SER A 33 6.01 -12.47 -5.14
C SER A 33 7.21 -13.12 -4.45
N ILE A 34 7.95 -12.36 -3.63
CA ILE A 34 9.11 -12.83 -2.87
C ILE A 34 8.66 -13.45 -1.54
N LEU A 35 7.64 -12.86 -0.91
CA LEU A 35 7.14 -13.25 0.41
C LEU A 35 6.10 -14.38 0.37
N GLY A 36 5.71 -14.86 -0.81
CA GLY A 36 4.68 -15.91 -0.96
C GLY A 36 3.23 -15.41 -0.84
N GLY A 37 3.01 -14.09 -0.92
CA GLY A 37 1.67 -13.52 -0.94
C GLY A 37 1.63 -12.00 -0.67
N ASN A 38 0.71 -11.30 -1.33
CA ASN A 38 0.55 -9.84 -1.18
C ASN A 38 0.14 -9.43 0.24
N VAL A 39 -0.57 -10.30 0.96
CA VAL A 39 -0.99 -10.08 2.35
C VAL A 39 0.24 -9.94 3.26
N ALA A 40 1.33 -10.64 2.96
CA ALA A 40 2.58 -10.51 3.70
C ALA A 40 3.15 -9.09 3.59
N ALA A 41 3.25 -8.56 2.37
CA ALA A 41 3.70 -7.18 2.15
C ALA A 41 2.74 -6.15 2.78
N LEU A 42 1.42 -6.36 2.66
CA LEU A 42 0.41 -5.48 3.25
C LEU A 42 0.56 -5.38 4.77
N LYS A 43 0.89 -6.47 5.48
CA LYS A 43 1.12 -6.42 6.94
C LYS A 43 2.25 -5.47 7.35
N TYR A 44 3.24 -5.22 6.48
CA TYR A 44 4.28 -4.20 6.71
C TYR A 44 3.85 -2.79 6.30
N PHE A 45 2.83 -2.65 5.45
CA PHE A 45 2.23 -1.36 5.12
C PHE A 45 1.31 -0.87 6.25
N MET A 46 0.58 -1.77 6.91
CA MET A 46 -0.44 -1.40 7.89
C MET A 46 0.05 -0.52 9.06
N PRO A 47 1.26 -0.72 9.62
CA PRO A 47 1.79 0.17 10.64
C PRO A 47 1.96 1.62 10.18
N LEU A 48 2.23 1.86 8.89
CA LEU A 48 2.31 3.21 8.31
C LEU A 48 0.96 3.92 8.28
N VAL A 49 -0.13 3.16 8.42
CA VAL A 49 -1.49 3.65 8.51
C VAL A 49 -2.07 3.54 9.93
N GLY A 50 -1.22 3.29 10.93
CA GLY A 50 -1.58 3.24 12.35
C GLY A 50 -2.14 1.91 12.85
N LEU A 51 -1.98 0.83 12.07
CA LEU A 51 -2.53 -0.50 12.41
C LEU A 51 -1.42 -1.55 12.46
N ASP A 52 -1.10 -2.06 13.65
CA ASP A 52 -0.21 -3.21 13.79
C ASP A 52 -1.01 -4.52 13.69
N LEU A 53 -0.71 -5.31 12.66
CA LEU A 53 -1.37 -6.60 12.41
C LEU A 53 -0.47 -7.81 12.73
N GLY A 54 0.72 -7.59 13.27
CA GLY A 54 1.72 -8.62 13.49
C GLY A 54 2.20 -9.33 12.21
N PRO A 55 3.11 -10.31 12.34
CA PRO A 55 3.76 -10.96 11.21
C PRO A 55 2.80 -11.84 10.39
N PRO A 56 3.11 -12.12 9.11
CA PRO A 56 2.38 -13.09 8.31
C PRO A 56 2.51 -14.51 8.86
N ARG A 57 1.54 -15.37 8.52
CA ARG A 57 1.58 -16.81 8.81
C ARG A 57 2.11 -17.57 7.60
N GLU A 58 2.77 -18.70 7.84
CA GLU A 58 3.21 -19.62 6.79
C GLU A 58 2.06 -20.04 5.85
N PRO A 59 2.30 -20.25 4.54
CA PRO A 59 3.61 -20.31 3.87
C PRO A 59 4.19 -18.94 3.47
N MET A 60 3.57 -17.84 3.91
CA MET A 60 4.09 -16.50 3.68
C MET A 60 5.23 -16.18 4.64
N LYS A 61 6.26 -15.52 4.13
CA LYS A 61 7.46 -15.17 4.88
C LYS A 61 7.36 -13.76 5.46
N ALA A 62 7.92 -13.58 6.65
CA ALA A 62 8.20 -12.26 7.20
C ALA A 62 9.38 -11.62 6.46
N MET A 63 9.36 -10.30 6.31
CA MET A 63 10.53 -9.55 5.87
C MET A 63 11.60 -9.57 6.97
N ASN A 64 12.86 -9.64 6.58
CA ASN A 64 13.95 -9.28 7.49
C ASN A 64 14.04 -7.75 7.64
N GLU A 65 14.90 -7.27 8.55
CA GLU A 65 15.03 -5.84 8.84
C GLU A 65 15.43 -4.99 7.62
N ASN A 66 16.31 -5.49 6.76
CA ASN A 66 16.74 -4.76 5.57
C ASN A 66 15.59 -4.63 4.56
N GLU A 67 14.85 -5.73 4.35
CA GLU A 67 13.67 -5.76 3.48
C GLU A 67 12.58 -4.82 4.00
N ALA A 68 12.32 -4.83 5.31
CA ALA A 68 11.33 -3.95 5.93
C ALA A 68 11.72 -2.46 5.81
N ARG A 69 13.01 -2.13 6.00
CA ARG A 69 13.52 -0.76 5.78
C ARG A 69 13.38 -0.33 4.32
N GLN A 70 13.74 -1.19 3.38
CA GLN A 70 13.63 -0.88 1.95
C GLN A 70 12.16 -0.76 1.51
N PHE A 71 11.29 -1.65 2.00
CA PHE A 71 9.87 -1.61 1.74
C PHE A 71 9.25 -0.29 2.23
N LYS A 72 9.58 0.12 3.45
CA LYS A 72 9.14 1.40 4.00
C LYS A 72 9.59 2.56 3.09
N LYS A 73 10.86 2.59 2.70
CA LYS A 73 11.39 3.61 1.78
C LYS A 73 10.65 3.61 0.44
N ASP A 74 10.40 2.44 -0.15
CA ASP A 74 9.68 2.34 -1.43
C ASP A 74 8.22 2.86 -1.30
N VAL A 75 7.54 2.60 -0.17
CA VAL A 75 6.19 3.13 0.11
C VAL A 75 6.22 4.65 0.26
N GLU A 76 7.22 5.15 0.98
CA GLU A 76 7.48 6.57 1.16
C GLU A 76 7.69 7.24 -0.20
N ASP A 77 8.62 6.76 -1.04
CA ASP A 77 8.89 7.31 -2.37
C ASP A 77 7.64 7.38 -3.29
N LEU A 78 6.61 6.55 -3.03
CA LEU A 78 5.33 6.58 -3.75
C LEU A 78 4.33 7.64 -3.28
N GLY A 79 4.59 8.36 -2.20
CA GLY A 79 3.66 9.37 -1.67
C GLY A 79 2.64 8.84 -0.67
N PHE A 80 2.94 7.73 0.03
CA PHE A 80 2.05 7.09 1.00
C PHE A 80 2.63 7.13 2.42
N PHE A 81 3.11 8.30 2.85
CA PHE A 81 3.81 8.52 4.13
C PHE A 81 2.88 8.65 5.35
N THR A 82 1.66 9.15 5.14
CA THR A 82 0.68 9.45 6.18
C THR A 82 -0.70 9.15 5.64
N TRP A 83 -1.30 8.06 6.11
CA TRP A 83 -2.73 7.87 5.95
C TRP A 83 -3.41 8.62 7.09
N ASP A 84 -3.98 9.78 6.79
CA ASP A 84 -4.84 10.49 7.74
C ASP A 84 -6.26 9.93 7.61
N PRO A 85 -6.75 9.12 8.56
CA PRO A 85 -8.12 8.61 8.54
C PRO A 85 -9.16 9.74 8.59
N ALA A 86 -8.81 10.96 9.04
CA ALA A 86 -9.72 12.12 9.07
C ALA A 86 -9.93 12.76 7.69
N THR A 87 -9.10 12.45 6.68
CA THR A 87 -9.35 12.87 5.28
C THR A 87 -10.29 11.94 4.51
N ILE A 88 -10.92 10.99 5.21
CA ILE A 88 -11.97 10.10 4.71
C ILE A 88 -13.35 10.67 5.12
N VAL A 89 -13.66 11.90 4.71
CA VAL A 89 -15.05 12.37 4.57
C VAL A 89 -15.13 13.29 3.36
#